data_AF-A0A6A5QLH0-F1
#
_entry.id   AF-A0A6A5QLH0-F1
#
_cell.length_a   1.000
_cell.length_b   1.000
_cell.length_c   1.000
_cell.angle_alpha   90.00
_cell.angle_beta   90.00
_cell.angle_gamma   90.00
#
_symmetry.space_group_name_H-M   'P 1'
#
loop_
_entity.id
_entity.type
_entity.pdbx_description
1 polymer ?
#
loop_
_entity_poly.entity_id
_entity_poly.type
_entity_poly.pdbx_seq_one_letter_code
_entity_poly.pdbx_strand_id
1 'polypeptide(L)'
;MMRLPIQRLFCTTVAFLFLFFRLGSAQRPNSASVCDYYAQAQFGANTSATQLKWIQSVVTLAFEGGSTLSNVTSELTGILRPGSINDVAIDLREYFNRSRASTNVRNAPVSINWLDQGSTIPLADFLSSKTETLVLSNTSNQYHLFGNFFTAFGRSFGCTLPPPPLSNTDGPVSLAYAHKFMNLEYNQLAYFIKQLAIASTHFRVSPQYRVKRSMSV
;
A
#
# COMPACT_ATOMS: atom_id res chain seq x y z
N MET A 1 -29.27 -49.63 53.74
CA MET A 1 -29.49 -48.18 53.94
C MET A 1 -28.22 -47.61 54.58
N MET A 2 -27.38 -46.91 53.80
CA MET A 2 -27.03 -45.46 53.96
C MET A 2 -26.27 -45.14 55.26
N ARG A 3 -25.08 -44.48 55.34
CA ARG A 3 -24.28 -43.62 54.44
C ARG A 3 -22.77 -43.70 54.81
N LEU A 4 -21.92 -43.40 53.81
CA LEU A 4 -20.45 -43.27 53.86
C LEU A 4 -19.95 -42.00 54.60
N PRO A 5 -18.69 -41.98 55.09
CA PRO A 5 -18.05 -40.83 55.72
C PRO A 5 -17.47 -39.82 54.72
N ILE A 6 -17.42 -38.56 55.17
CA ILE A 6 -16.91 -37.39 54.46
C ILE A 6 -15.38 -37.49 54.33
N GLN A 7 -14.90 -37.68 53.11
CA GLN A 7 -13.49 -37.58 52.74
C GLN A 7 -13.27 -36.25 52.01
N ARG A 8 -12.70 -35.27 52.72
CA ARG A 8 -12.08 -34.05 52.18
C ARG A 8 -10.80 -33.90 53.00
N LEU A 9 -9.61 -33.89 52.45
CA LEU A 9 -9.12 -32.83 51.59
C LEU A 9 -7.88 -33.35 50.86
N PHE A 10 -7.99 -33.55 49.55
CA PHE A 10 -6.86 -33.90 48.69
C PHE A 10 -5.91 -32.71 48.59
N CYS A 11 -4.71 -32.90 49.13
CA CYS A 11 -3.55 -32.04 48.93
C CYS A 11 -2.95 -32.34 47.54
N THR A 12 -3.37 -31.60 46.52
CA THR A 12 -2.67 -31.60 45.23
C THR A 12 -2.67 -30.18 44.65
N THR A 13 -1.69 -29.39 45.08
CA THR A 13 -1.33 -28.12 44.44
C THR A 13 -0.73 -28.40 43.06
N VAL A 14 -1.56 -28.34 42.02
CA VAL A 14 -1.11 -28.27 40.62
C VAL A 14 -0.67 -26.83 40.37
N ALA A 15 0.65 -26.61 40.31
CA ALA A 15 1.24 -25.35 39.88
C ALA A 15 1.02 -25.18 38.36
N PHE A 16 -0.05 -24.48 37.98
CA PHE A 16 -0.24 -24.00 36.62
C PHE A 16 0.71 -22.82 36.36
N LEU A 17 1.87 -23.11 35.77
CA LEU A 17 2.75 -22.12 35.18
C LEU A 17 2.10 -21.59 33.90
N PHE A 18 1.27 -20.55 34.01
CA PHE A 18 0.77 -19.81 32.85
C PHE A 18 1.95 -19.06 32.20
N LEU A 19 2.62 -19.70 31.24
CA LEU A 19 3.42 -18.98 30.25
C LEU A 19 2.45 -18.12 29.43
N PHE A 20 2.26 -16.87 29.85
CA PHE A 20 1.73 -15.84 28.97
C PHE A 20 2.78 -15.56 27.90
N PHE A 21 2.80 -16.38 26.83
CA PHE A 21 3.34 -15.93 25.56
C PHE A 21 2.49 -14.73 25.13
N ARG A 22 2.96 -13.53 25.45
CA ARG A 22 2.51 -12.33 24.74
C ARG A 22 2.87 -12.58 23.28
N LEU A 23 1.88 -12.86 22.44
CA LEU A 23 1.97 -12.61 21.01
C LEU A 23 2.15 -11.09 20.85
N GLY A 24 3.37 -10.63 21.09
CA GLY A 24 3.77 -9.30 20.66
C GLY A 24 3.64 -9.32 19.15
N SER A 25 2.72 -8.51 18.60
CA SER A 25 2.85 -8.08 17.22
C SER A 25 4.28 -7.57 17.09
N ALA A 26 5.12 -8.29 16.33
CA ALA A 26 6.49 -7.88 16.11
C ALA A 26 6.43 -6.54 15.37
N GLN A 27 6.51 -5.46 16.15
CA GLN A 27 6.55 -4.12 15.60
C GLN A 27 7.88 -3.97 14.87
N ARG A 28 7.83 -3.38 13.67
CA ARG A 28 9.03 -3.02 12.91
C ARG A 28 9.99 -2.26 13.83
N PRO A 29 11.25 -2.71 13.98
CA PRO A 29 12.26 -1.95 14.70
C PRO A 29 12.44 -0.56 14.08
N ASN A 30 12.64 0.47 14.91
CA ASN A 30 12.83 1.84 14.42
C ASN A 30 14.05 1.98 13.48
N SER A 31 15.02 1.08 13.57
CA SER A 31 16.23 1.03 12.74
C SER A 31 16.04 0.40 11.35
N ALA A 32 14.99 -0.41 11.14
CA ALA A 32 14.71 -1.04 9.85
C ALA A 32 13.76 -0.16 9.05
N SER A 33 13.97 0.07 7.75
CA SER A 33 12.98 0.81 6.94
C SER A 33 11.65 0.05 6.82
N VAL A 34 10.58 0.75 6.42
CA VAL A 34 9.26 0.10 6.24
C VAL A 34 9.35 -0.96 5.13
N CYS A 35 9.90 -0.58 3.97
CA CYS A 35 10.04 -1.49 2.84
C CYS A 35 10.90 -2.72 3.16
N ASP A 36 12.10 -2.54 3.73
CA ASP A 36 13.01 -3.64 4.02
C ASP A 36 12.40 -4.64 5.01
N TYR A 37 11.77 -4.13 6.07
CA TYR A 37 11.15 -4.97 7.09
C TYR A 37 10.01 -5.79 6.52
N TYR A 38 9.09 -5.17 5.77
CA TYR A 38 7.92 -5.89 5.27
C TYR A 38 8.22 -6.73 4.02
N ALA A 39 9.26 -6.42 3.24
CA ALA A 39 9.78 -7.32 2.23
C ALA A 39 10.31 -8.62 2.86
N GLN A 40 11.15 -8.51 3.90
CA GLN A 40 11.65 -9.66 4.65
C GLN A 40 10.53 -10.43 5.34
N ALA A 41 9.61 -9.74 6.02
CA ALA A 41 8.55 -10.39 6.78
C ALA A 41 7.53 -11.11 5.89
N GLN A 42 7.25 -10.57 4.70
CA GLN A 42 6.25 -11.13 3.79
C GLN A 42 6.83 -12.19 2.84
N PHE A 43 8.07 -12.03 2.41
CA PHE A 43 8.67 -12.87 1.37
C PHE A 43 9.91 -13.65 1.81
N GLY A 44 10.32 -13.54 3.08
CA GLY A 44 11.41 -14.33 3.67
C GLY A 44 12.82 -13.85 3.32
N ALA A 45 12.97 -12.77 2.52
CA ALA A 45 14.27 -12.19 2.18
C ALA A 45 14.16 -10.67 1.99
N ASN A 46 15.27 -9.95 2.22
CA ASN A 46 15.43 -8.54 1.90
C ASN A 46 16.35 -8.39 0.68
N THR A 47 15.77 -8.43 -0.51
CA THR A 47 16.45 -8.34 -1.81
C THR A 47 15.74 -7.31 -2.70
N SER A 48 16.39 -6.86 -3.78
CA SER A 48 15.76 -5.95 -4.74
C SER A 48 14.43 -6.49 -5.28
N ALA A 49 14.35 -7.80 -5.57
CA ALA A 49 13.15 -8.45 -6.06
C ALA A 49 12.01 -8.48 -5.02
N THR A 50 12.31 -8.78 -3.76
CA THR A 50 11.31 -8.83 -2.69
C THR A 50 10.85 -7.44 -2.25
N GLN A 51 11.75 -6.45 -2.24
CA GLN A 51 11.40 -5.04 -2.03
C GLN A 51 10.50 -4.52 -3.16
N LEU A 52 10.85 -4.78 -4.43
CA LEU A 52 10.00 -4.43 -5.56
C LEU A 52 8.64 -5.10 -5.47
N LYS A 53 8.59 -6.40 -5.18
CA LYS A 53 7.33 -7.14 -5.05
C LYS A 53 6.44 -6.53 -3.95
N TRP A 54 7.02 -6.17 -2.81
CA TRP A 54 6.27 -5.52 -1.73
C TRP A 54 5.69 -4.16 -2.16
N ILE A 55 6.49 -3.32 -2.80
CA ILE A 55 6.04 -2.02 -3.33
C ILE A 55 4.97 -2.21 -4.40
N GLN A 56 5.14 -3.15 -5.31
CA GLN A 56 4.14 -3.49 -6.32
C GLN A 56 2.83 -3.91 -5.64
N SER A 57 2.88 -4.75 -4.61
CA SER A 57 1.68 -5.18 -3.87
C SER A 57 0.93 -4.01 -3.24
N VAL A 58 1.62 -3.14 -2.50
CA VAL A 58 1.01 -1.96 -1.84
C VAL A 58 0.44 -0.98 -2.86
N VAL A 59 1.24 -0.57 -3.84
CA VAL A 59 0.86 0.43 -4.84
C VAL A 59 -0.26 -0.12 -5.72
N THR A 60 -0.16 -1.36 -6.18
CA THR A 60 -1.19 -1.95 -7.02
C THR A 60 -2.52 -2.05 -6.27
N LEU A 61 -2.50 -2.47 -5.00
CA LEU A 61 -3.71 -2.54 -4.19
C LEU A 61 -4.34 -1.15 -3.97
N ALA A 62 -3.53 -0.12 -3.70
CA ALA A 62 -4.01 1.25 -3.53
C ALA A 62 -4.64 1.83 -4.80
N PHE A 63 -4.14 1.45 -5.97
CA PHE A 63 -4.64 1.94 -7.25
C PHE A 63 -5.84 1.14 -7.76
N GLU A 64 -5.79 -0.19 -7.63
CA GLU A 64 -6.83 -1.10 -8.08
C GLU A 64 -8.04 -1.07 -7.15
N GLY A 65 -7.84 -1.22 -5.84
CA GLY A 65 -8.91 -1.29 -4.83
C GLY A 65 -9.21 -2.70 -4.30
N GLY A 66 -8.54 -3.73 -4.81
CA GLY A 66 -8.68 -5.12 -4.38
C GLY A 66 -9.97 -5.81 -4.85
N SER A 67 -10.47 -5.53 -6.06
CA SER A 67 -11.74 -6.09 -6.55
C SER A 67 -11.77 -7.62 -6.66
N THR A 68 -10.61 -8.24 -6.79
CA THR A 68 -10.43 -9.70 -6.85
C THR A 68 -10.06 -10.32 -5.50
N LEU A 69 -9.97 -9.52 -4.44
CA LEU A 69 -9.57 -9.96 -3.10
C LEU A 69 -10.80 -10.07 -2.18
N SER A 70 -10.84 -11.10 -1.34
CA SER A 70 -11.96 -11.36 -0.42
C SER A 70 -11.80 -10.70 0.96
N ASN A 71 -10.62 -10.18 1.28
CA ASN A 71 -10.24 -9.69 2.61
C ASN A 71 -9.75 -8.23 2.58
N VAL A 72 -10.36 -7.40 1.73
CA VAL A 72 -10.14 -5.94 1.70
C VAL A 72 -11.29 -5.22 2.38
N THR A 73 -10.97 -4.12 3.07
CA THR A 73 -12.00 -3.25 3.65
C THR A 73 -12.80 -2.56 2.55
N SER A 74 -14.10 -2.34 2.77
CA SER A 74 -14.95 -1.58 1.84
C SER A 74 -14.52 -0.12 1.69
N GLU A 75 -13.69 0.40 2.60
CA GLU A 75 -13.11 1.75 2.48
C GLU A 75 -12.00 1.84 1.42
N LEU A 76 -11.44 0.71 0.99
CA LEU A 76 -10.45 0.62 -0.07
C LEU A 76 -11.19 0.42 -1.41
N THR A 77 -11.44 1.50 -2.13
CA THR A 77 -12.09 1.43 -3.44
C THR A 77 -11.09 1.51 -4.60
N GLY A 78 -9.88 2.00 -4.33
CA GLY A 78 -8.81 2.19 -5.31
C GLY A 78 -8.83 3.57 -5.97
N ILE A 79 -7.64 4.15 -6.20
CA ILE A 79 -7.47 5.46 -6.88
C ILE A 79 -8.02 5.46 -8.32
N LEU A 80 -8.05 4.29 -8.97
CA LEU A 80 -8.53 4.14 -10.34
C LEU A 80 -10.02 3.76 -10.41
N ARG A 81 -10.79 4.04 -9.35
CA ARG A 81 -12.25 3.90 -9.28
C ARG A 81 -12.86 5.07 -8.50
N PRO A 82 -14.15 5.37 -8.68
CA PRO A 82 -14.84 6.31 -7.81
C PRO A 82 -14.81 5.83 -6.36
N GLY A 83 -14.71 6.77 -5.43
CA GLY A 83 -14.78 6.53 -4.00
C GLY A 83 -15.27 7.77 -3.26
N SER A 84 -15.05 7.81 -1.94
CA SER A 84 -15.41 8.97 -1.13
C SER A 84 -14.47 9.18 0.05
N ILE A 85 -14.42 10.42 0.52
CA ILE A 85 -13.79 10.79 1.79
C ILE A 85 -14.66 11.86 2.48
N ASN A 86 -15.02 11.64 3.75
CA ASN A 86 -15.91 12.53 4.51
C ASN A 86 -17.19 12.89 3.74
N ASP A 87 -17.86 11.89 3.17
CA ASP A 87 -19.08 12.03 2.36
C ASP A 87 -18.93 12.85 1.07
N VAL A 88 -17.72 13.26 0.71
CA VAL A 88 -17.41 13.88 -0.57
C VAL A 88 -17.03 12.80 -1.57
N ALA A 89 -17.78 12.73 -2.68
CA ALA A 89 -17.46 11.84 -3.80
C ALA A 89 -16.16 12.29 -4.49
N ILE A 90 -15.28 11.33 -4.76
CA ILE A 90 -13.98 11.56 -5.39
C ILE A 90 -13.82 10.58 -6.55
N ASP A 91 -13.46 11.08 -7.73
CA ASP A 91 -13.04 10.26 -8.87
C ASP A 91 -11.72 10.83 -9.41
N LEU A 92 -10.61 10.10 -9.21
CA LEU A 92 -9.29 10.51 -9.68
C LEU A 92 -8.98 9.97 -11.09
N ARG A 93 -9.86 9.16 -11.69
CA ARG A 93 -9.60 8.52 -12.99
C ARG A 93 -9.40 9.52 -14.11
N GLU A 94 -10.01 10.71 -14.01
CA GLU A 94 -9.90 11.78 -15.00
C GLU A 94 -8.44 12.23 -15.26
N TYR A 95 -7.56 12.02 -14.28
CA TYR A 95 -6.12 12.33 -14.40
C TYR A 95 -5.32 11.25 -15.13
N PHE A 96 -5.88 10.05 -15.28
CA PHE A 96 -5.17 8.87 -15.81
C PHE A 96 -5.71 8.41 -17.16
N ASN A 97 -6.95 8.74 -17.51
CA ASN A 97 -7.68 8.17 -18.64
C ASN A 97 -7.79 9.10 -19.87
N ARG A 98 -6.97 10.16 -19.96
CA ARG A 98 -7.04 11.22 -21.00
C ARG A 98 -8.24 12.18 -20.90
N SER A 99 -9.09 12.10 -19.88
CA SER A 99 -10.19 13.07 -19.75
C SER A 99 -9.71 14.49 -19.41
N ARG A 100 -8.52 14.65 -18.81
CA ARG A 100 -7.98 15.95 -18.40
C ARG A 100 -6.53 16.14 -18.82
N ALA A 101 -6.21 17.33 -19.35
CA ALA A 101 -4.84 17.75 -19.64
C ALA A 101 -4.09 18.09 -18.35
N SER A 102 -3.59 17.07 -17.67
CA SER A 102 -3.01 17.18 -16.32
C SER A 102 -1.56 16.72 -16.24
N THR A 103 -1.04 16.07 -17.27
CA THR A 103 0.35 15.62 -17.31
C THR A 103 1.25 16.78 -17.69
N ASN A 104 2.30 17.01 -16.90
CA ASN A 104 3.33 17.97 -17.25
C ASN A 104 4.32 17.38 -18.28
N VAL A 105 4.20 17.80 -19.53
CA VAL A 105 5.19 17.53 -20.58
C VAL A 105 5.92 18.83 -20.87
N ARG A 106 7.18 18.94 -20.47
CA ARG A 106 8.03 20.13 -20.71
C ARG A 106 7.36 21.45 -20.33
N ASN A 107 6.82 21.53 -19.12
CA ASN A 107 6.13 22.70 -18.59
C ASN A 107 4.79 23.04 -19.28
N ALA A 108 4.19 22.11 -20.03
CA ALA A 108 2.86 22.26 -20.62
C ALA A 108 1.90 21.15 -20.17
N PRO A 109 0.60 21.45 -19.95
CA PRO A 109 -0.40 20.45 -19.65
C PRO A 109 -0.76 19.65 -20.90
N VAL A 110 -0.62 18.33 -20.83
CA VAL A 110 -0.98 17.40 -21.91
C VAL A 110 -1.92 16.34 -21.37
N SER A 111 -2.87 15.92 -22.21
CA SER A 111 -3.75 14.80 -21.91
C SER A 111 -3.14 13.50 -22.40
N ILE A 112 -2.83 12.59 -21.48
CA ILE A 112 -2.24 11.27 -21.76
C ILE A 112 -3.19 10.20 -21.22
N ASN A 113 -3.39 9.13 -22.00
CA ASN A 113 -4.01 7.92 -21.48
C ASN A 113 -2.93 7.08 -20.81
N TRP A 114 -2.80 7.19 -19.50
CA TRP A 114 -1.89 6.38 -18.70
C TRP A 114 -2.39 4.96 -18.44
N LEU A 115 -3.63 4.65 -18.80
CA LEU A 115 -4.30 3.36 -18.59
C LEU A 115 -4.48 2.59 -19.91
N ASP A 116 -3.49 2.68 -20.79
CA ASP A 116 -3.53 2.19 -22.16
C ASP A 116 -3.28 0.69 -22.33
N GLN A 117 -3.18 -0.07 -21.23
CA GLN A 117 -2.97 -1.52 -21.26
C GLN A 117 -4.02 -2.28 -20.44
N GLY A 118 -5.29 -1.91 -20.61
CA GLY A 118 -6.41 -2.63 -19.96
C GLY A 118 -6.75 -2.09 -18.58
N SER A 119 -6.41 -0.83 -18.28
CA SER A 119 -6.83 -0.14 -17.04
C SER A 119 -6.43 -0.94 -15.79
N THR A 120 -7.38 -1.28 -14.92
CA THR A 120 -7.11 -1.99 -13.66
C THR A 120 -6.91 -3.50 -13.84
N ILE A 121 -7.09 -4.07 -15.04
CA ILE A 121 -7.03 -5.53 -15.25
C ILE A 121 -5.65 -6.12 -14.91
N PRO A 122 -4.52 -5.59 -15.43
CA PRO A 122 -3.19 -6.13 -15.10
C PRO A 122 -2.88 -6.06 -13.59
N LEU A 123 -3.42 -5.03 -12.93
CA LEU A 123 -3.27 -4.83 -11.49
C LEU A 123 -4.03 -5.90 -10.70
N ALA A 124 -5.28 -6.18 -11.09
CA ALA A 124 -6.11 -7.20 -10.46
C ALA A 124 -5.57 -8.62 -10.68
N ASP A 125 -5.02 -8.89 -11.87
CA ASP A 125 -4.36 -10.16 -12.21
C ASP A 125 -3.12 -10.38 -11.33
N PHE A 126 -2.32 -9.34 -11.10
CA PHE A 126 -1.18 -9.41 -10.18
C PHE A 126 -1.62 -9.64 -8.73
N LEU A 127 -2.62 -8.90 -8.22
CA LEU A 127 -3.11 -9.05 -6.84
C LEU A 127 -3.71 -10.42 -6.56
N SER A 128 -4.39 -11.01 -7.55
CA SER A 128 -4.99 -12.35 -7.45
C SER A 128 -3.98 -13.49 -7.63
N SER A 129 -2.68 -13.18 -7.75
CA SER A 129 -1.61 -14.16 -8.02
C SER A 129 -1.78 -14.92 -9.35
N LYS A 130 -2.61 -14.41 -10.27
CA LYS A 130 -2.72 -14.97 -11.62
C LYS A 130 -1.43 -14.75 -12.41
N THR A 131 -0.71 -13.67 -12.12
CA THR A 131 0.66 -13.44 -12.58
C THR A 131 1.59 -13.27 -11.38
N GLU A 132 2.82 -13.80 -11.47
CA GLU A 132 3.82 -13.67 -10.40
C GLU A 132 4.31 -12.24 -10.22
N THR A 133 4.33 -11.48 -11.32
CA THR A 133 4.73 -10.06 -11.38
C THR A 133 3.66 -9.24 -12.10
N LEU A 134 3.70 -7.92 -11.93
CA LEU A 134 2.86 -7.03 -12.73
C LEU A 134 3.35 -7.01 -14.19
N VAL A 135 2.54 -7.53 -15.10
CA VAL A 135 2.87 -7.63 -16.53
C VAL A 135 2.35 -6.40 -17.27
N LEU A 136 3.27 -5.52 -17.68
CA LEU A 136 2.99 -4.35 -18.52
C LEU A 136 3.99 -4.27 -19.68
N SER A 137 3.53 -3.85 -20.86
CA SER A 137 4.36 -3.70 -22.06
C SER A 137 5.27 -2.50 -21.90
N ASN A 138 6.56 -2.64 -22.16
CA ASN A 138 7.53 -1.54 -21.99
C ASN A 138 7.31 -0.33 -22.91
N THR A 139 6.42 -0.44 -23.89
CA THR A 139 5.98 0.63 -24.79
C THR A 139 4.70 1.35 -24.34
N SER A 140 4.03 0.87 -23.28
CA SER A 140 2.77 1.45 -22.82
C SER A 140 2.99 2.61 -21.86
N ASN A 141 2.11 3.62 -21.90
CA ASN A 141 2.11 4.68 -20.89
C ASN A 141 1.88 4.10 -19.50
N GLN A 142 1.07 3.03 -19.39
CA GLN A 142 0.82 2.36 -18.12
C GLN A 142 2.08 1.75 -17.50
N TYR A 143 2.96 1.15 -18.30
CA TYR A 143 4.28 0.70 -17.85
C TYR A 143 5.11 1.86 -17.30
N HIS A 144 5.12 2.98 -18.03
CA HIS A 144 5.83 4.19 -17.59
C HIS A 144 5.25 4.77 -16.29
N LEU A 145 3.94 4.83 -16.15
CA LEU A 145 3.25 5.31 -14.96
C LEU A 145 3.63 4.47 -13.73
N PHE A 146 3.40 3.15 -13.80
CA PHE A 146 3.62 2.28 -12.66
C PHE A 146 5.11 2.08 -12.35
N GLY A 147 6.00 2.04 -13.35
CA GLY A 147 7.43 2.00 -13.11
C GLY A 147 7.95 3.24 -12.36
N ASN A 148 7.44 4.44 -12.70
CA ASN A 148 7.73 5.65 -11.93
C ASN A 148 7.16 5.60 -10.52
N PHE A 149 5.93 5.10 -10.33
CA PHE A 149 5.36 4.91 -9.00
C PHE A 149 6.16 3.92 -8.16
N PHE A 150 6.58 2.78 -8.69
CA PHE A 150 7.38 1.81 -7.91
C PHE A 150 8.74 2.38 -7.49
N THR A 151 9.36 3.17 -8.37
CA THR A 151 10.61 3.88 -8.02
C THR A 151 10.37 4.92 -6.93
N ALA A 152 9.35 5.78 -7.10
CA ALA A 152 9.04 6.85 -6.16
C ALA A 152 8.59 6.31 -4.80
N PHE A 153 7.64 5.39 -4.77
CA PHE A 153 7.18 4.77 -3.53
C PHE A 153 8.23 3.88 -2.90
N GLY A 154 9.07 3.18 -3.67
CA GLY A 154 10.21 2.46 -3.13
C GLY A 154 11.11 3.37 -2.29
N ARG A 155 11.41 4.57 -2.79
CA ARG A 155 12.15 5.59 -2.03
C ARG A 155 11.36 6.12 -0.84
N SER A 156 10.09 6.44 -1.00
CA SER A 156 9.23 6.97 0.08
C SER A 156 9.02 6.00 1.25
N PHE A 157 8.96 4.70 0.98
CA PHE A 157 8.88 3.64 1.99
C PHE A 157 10.27 3.22 2.53
N GLY A 158 11.35 3.81 2.00
CA GLY A 158 12.71 3.62 2.47
C GLY A 158 13.36 2.31 2.05
N CYS A 159 12.96 1.73 0.90
CA CYS A 159 13.65 0.57 0.32
C CYS A 159 15.15 0.88 0.17
N THR A 160 16.01 0.00 0.66
CA THR A 160 17.47 0.13 0.49
C THR A 160 17.95 -0.24 -0.91
N LEU A 161 17.16 -1.01 -1.66
CA LEU A 161 17.41 -1.47 -3.02
C LEU A 161 16.20 -1.15 -3.92
N PRO A 162 15.79 0.13 -4.04
CA PRO A 162 14.63 0.51 -4.85
C PRO A 162 14.88 0.16 -6.33
N PRO A 163 13.82 -0.12 -7.11
CA PRO A 163 13.99 -0.36 -8.54
C PRO A 163 14.64 0.88 -9.20
N PRO A 164 15.50 0.67 -10.21
CA PRO A 164 16.09 1.79 -10.93
C PRO A 164 14.99 2.59 -11.63
N PRO A 165 15.15 3.92 -11.76
CA PRO A 165 14.27 4.73 -12.61
C PRO A 165 14.22 4.16 -14.02
N LEU A 166 13.07 4.31 -14.69
CA LEU A 166 12.95 3.91 -16.09
C LEU A 166 13.92 4.72 -16.96
N SER A 167 14.46 4.06 -17.99
CA SER A 167 15.26 4.72 -19.03
C SER A 167 14.46 5.85 -19.67
N ASN A 168 15.12 6.99 -19.93
CA ASN A 168 14.54 8.22 -20.49
C ASN A 168 13.68 9.06 -19.53
N THR A 169 13.79 8.86 -18.23
CA THR A 169 13.33 9.88 -17.26
C THR A 169 14.43 10.94 -17.10
N ASP A 170 14.09 12.24 -17.18
CA ASP A 170 15.03 13.38 -17.10
C ASP A 170 15.65 13.56 -15.69
N GLY A 171 15.91 12.47 -14.97
CA GLY A 171 16.33 12.47 -13.57
C GLY A 171 15.15 12.60 -12.60
N PRO A 172 15.43 12.86 -11.31
CA PRO A 172 14.38 12.99 -10.31
C PRO A 172 13.54 14.25 -10.58
N VAL A 173 12.37 14.06 -11.18
CA VAL A 173 11.35 15.11 -11.23
C VAL A 173 10.80 15.34 -9.82
N SER A 174 10.74 16.60 -9.39
CA SER A 174 10.06 16.91 -8.13
C SER A 174 8.58 16.57 -8.25
N LEU A 175 7.96 16.09 -7.16
CA LEU A 175 6.52 15.79 -7.15
C LEU A 175 5.69 17.03 -7.51
N ALA A 176 6.13 18.21 -7.07
CA ALA A 176 5.52 19.48 -7.44
C ALA A 176 5.58 19.70 -8.96
N TYR A 177 6.72 19.45 -9.60
CA TYR A 177 6.85 19.59 -11.04
C TYR A 177 5.95 18.59 -11.78
N ALA A 178 5.94 17.32 -11.39
CA ALA A 178 5.16 16.29 -12.06
C ALA A 178 3.64 16.54 -11.99
N HIS A 179 3.14 16.98 -10.83
CA HIS A 179 1.71 17.06 -10.54
C HIS A 179 1.10 18.48 -10.62
N LYS A 180 1.87 19.52 -10.95
CA LYS A 180 1.39 20.92 -10.92
C LYS A 180 0.13 21.21 -11.75
N PHE A 181 -0.08 20.48 -12.85
CA PHE A 181 -1.25 20.66 -13.71
C PHE A 181 -2.44 19.78 -13.33
N MET A 182 -2.30 18.91 -12.33
CA MET A 182 -3.46 18.20 -11.78
C MET A 182 -4.37 19.14 -11.00
N ASN A 183 -3.82 20.17 -10.34
CA ASN A 183 -4.59 21.07 -9.49
C ASN A 183 -5.51 20.32 -8.51
N LEU A 184 -4.92 19.36 -7.78
CA LEU A 184 -5.66 18.50 -6.87
C LEU A 184 -6.25 19.33 -5.72
N GLU A 185 -7.54 19.10 -5.45
CA GLU A 185 -8.18 19.64 -4.26
C GLU A 185 -7.75 18.89 -2.99
N TYR A 186 -7.96 19.50 -1.83
CA TYR A 186 -7.62 18.89 -0.54
C TYR A 186 -8.20 17.49 -0.36
N ASN A 187 -9.49 17.30 -0.67
CA ASN A 187 -10.16 16.00 -0.53
C ASN A 187 -9.64 14.97 -1.54
N GLN A 188 -9.25 15.38 -2.74
CA GLN A 188 -8.64 14.49 -3.74
C GLN A 188 -7.28 13.96 -3.28
N LEU A 189 -6.43 14.86 -2.75
CA LEU A 189 -5.14 14.47 -2.18
C LEU A 189 -5.31 13.61 -0.91
N ALA A 190 -6.22 14.00 -0.02
CA ALA A 190 -6.50 13.23 1.20
C ALA A 190 -7.03 11.83 0.88
N TYR A 191 -7.89 11.70 -0.13
CA TYR A 191 -8.37 10.41 -0.63
C TYR A 191 -7.24 9.55 -1.20
N PHE A 192 -6.36 10.11 -2.04
CA PHE A 192 -5.16 9.42 -2.54
C PHE A 192 -4.30 8.86 -1.41
N ILE A 193 -4.00 9.68 -0.39
CA ILE A 193 -3.22 9.28 0.77
C ILE A 193 -3.95 8.19 1.58
N LYS A 194 -5.28 8.33 1.77
CA LYS A 194 -6.11 7.35 2.47
C LYS A 194 -6.04 5.97 1.79
N GLN A 195 -6.19 5.89 0.47
CA GLN A 195 -6.14 4.63 -0.27
C GLN A 195 -4.77 3.94 -0.11
N LEU A 196 -3.67 4.69 -0.18
CA LEU A 196 -2.32 4.17 0.07
C LEU A 196 -2.12 3.69 1.52
N ALA A 197 -2.62 4.44 2.50
CA ALA A 197 -2.50 4.07 3.92
C ALA A 197 -3.28 2.78 4.24
N ILE A 198 -4.49 2.65 3.70
CA ILE A 198 -5.31 1.44 3.87
C ILE A 198 -4.66 0.24 3.17
N ALA A 199 -4.20 0.41 1.92
CA ALA A 199 -3.49 -0.65 1.20
C ALA A 199 -2.21 -1.10 1.94
N SER A 200 -1.45 -0.17 2.49
CA SER A 200 -0.27 -0.50 3.31
C SER A 200 -0.64 -1.31 4.55
N THR A 201 -1.75 -0.97 5.20
CA THR A 201 -2.26 -1.69 6.37
C THR A 201 -2.68 -3.12 6.02
N HIS A 202 -3.23 -3.36 4.82
CA HIS A 202 -3.51 -4.71 4.32
C HIS A 202 -2.24 -5.58 4.29
N PHE A 203 -1.09 -4.98 3.96
CA PHE A 203 0.23 -5.63 4.02
C PHE A 203 0.91 -5.49 5.40
N ARG A 204 0.10 -5.39 6.47
CA ARG A 204 0.50 -5.41 7.87
C ARG A 204 1.38 -4.24 8.32
N VAL A 205 1.45 -3.15 7.54
CA VAL A 205 2.05 -1.91 8.02
C VAL A 205 1.24 -1.41 9.19
N SER A 206 1.84 -1.40 10.38
CA SER A 206 1.18 -0.85 11.56
C SER A 206 0.91 0.63 11.33
N PRO A 207 -0.30 1.15 11.62
CA PRO A 207 -0.51 2.58 11.71
C PRO A 207 0.49 3.12 12.73
N GLN A 208 1.46 3.92 12.27
CA GLN A 208 2.29 4.68 13.19
C GLN A 208 1.33 5.54 14.02
N TYR A 209 1.37 5.37 15.34
CA TYR A 209 0.57 6.18 16.24
C TYR A 209 0.74 7.65 15.84
N ARG A 210 -0.36 8.22 15.35
CA ARG A 210 -0.62 9.64 15.13
C ARG A 210 0.35 10.46 15.99
N VAL A 211 1.32 11.12 15.36
CA VAL A 211 2.15 12.14 16.02
C VAL A 211 1.19 12.99 16.84
N LYS A 212 1.46 13.07 18.15
CA LYS A 212 0.73 13.93 19.09
C LYS A 212 0.42 15.23 18.37
N ARG A 213 -0.88 15.51 18.24
CA ARG A 213 -1.39 16.83 17.88
C ARG A 213 -0.74 17.83 18.84
N SER A 214 0.34 18.48 18.42
CA SER A 214 0.72 19.78 18.92
C SER A 214 0.16 20.78 17.92
N MET A 215 -1.12 21.12 18.11
CA MET A 215 -1.59 22.43 17.70
C MET A 215 -1.00 23.39 18.73
N SER A 216 0.08 24.05 18.36
CA SER A 216 0.60 25.26 18.98
C SER A 216 1.61 25.87 18.01
N VAL A 217 1.10 26.59 17.00
CA VAL A 217 1.41 28.00 16.71
C VAL A 217 0.17 28.58 16.04
#